data_AF-A0A7W6FMI0-F1
#
_entry.id   AF-A0A7W6FMI0-F1
#
_cell.length_a   1.000
_cell.length_b   1.000
_cell.length_c   1.000
_cell.angle_alpha   90.00
_cell.angle_beta   90.00
_cell.angle_gamma   90.00
#
_symmetry.space_group_name_H-M   'P 1'
#
loop_
_entity.id
_entity.type
_entity.pdbx_description
1 polymer ?
#
loop_
_entity_poly.entity_id
_entity_poly.type
_entity_poly.pdbx_seq_one_letter_code
_entity_poly.pdbx_strand_id
1 'polypeptide(L)'
;MALDPEIKAKAERLAVKKNELSAWFLKHPPQVAAVIAMRVGLRVLPFVVPETVGGALTMKERHRIVTAFRYLALTRLSLTSPDYALYETCTVINTVAPRTGNAAEAVIHEASAPAMAFVNTRHGDVRVDIVFLDAINAASSATVIDGAGLPWDEIARDRDYIDAGNNWFTLLNQNLWSGTDGVDNAPEPHRACWHSMRSALDSDDPSWKIWTDWYQDRLAGVPPQSDKIEYFRLTLIPNGHVKARDTSKEGRLLWKKEIEEKLKLFRNDARKANRLMQTFLREIASDQNSFDTDPRIPAPSAPEPPSHTPGETRAGWAGGFLRKYFGKDDH
;
A
#
# COMPACT_ATOMS: atom_id res chain seq x y z
N MET A 1 -29.55 26.27 -19.61
CA MET A 1 -29.85 25.77 -18.26
C MET A 1 -28.77 26.27 -17.32
N ALA A 2 -29.13 26.95 -16.23
CA ALA A 2 -28.19 27.25 -15.16
C ALA A 2 -27.90 25.96 -14.38
N LEU A 3 -26.64 25.73 -13.98
CA LEU A 3 -26.31 24.65 -13.04
C LEU A 3 -27.01 24.89 -11.70
N ASP A 4 -27.39 23.80 -11.05
CA ASP A 4 -27.87 23.83 -9.67
C ASP A 4 -26.86 24.58 -8.77
N PRO A 5 -27.30 25.60 -8.01
CA PRO A 5 -26.44 26.34 -7.09
C PRO A 5 -25.69 25.45 -6.09
N GLU A 6 -26.27 24.33 -5.66
CA GLU A 6 -25.63 23.40 -4.72
C GLU A 6 -24.46 22.65 -5.37
N ILE A 7 -24.66 22.16 -6.59
CA ILE A 7 -23.60 21.50 -7.38
C ILE A 7 -22.45 22.48 -7.62
N LYS A 8 -22.78 23.74 -7.97
CA LYS A 8 -21.78 24.79 -8.16
C LYS A 8 -21.00 25.06 -6.89
N ALA A 9 -21.67 25.25 -5.75
CA ALA A 9 -21.02 25.49 -4.47
C ALA A 9 -20.13 24.31 -4.03
N LYS A 10 -20.55 23.06 -4.27
CA LYS A 10 -19.74 21.86 -4.00
C LYS A 10 -18.48 21.85 -4.87
N ALA A 11 -18.60 22.16 -6.15
CA ALA A 11 -17.47 22.24 -7.08
C ALA A 11 -16.48 23.35 -6.68
N GLU A 12 -16.97 24.52 -6.27
CA GLU A 12 -16.12 25.62 -5.78
C GLU A 12 -15.35 25.24 -4.51
N ARG A 13 -16.02 24.60 -3.53
CA ARG A 13 -15.34 24.10 -2.32
C ARG A 13 -14.26 23.07 -2.64
N LEU A 14 -14.52 22.17 -3.59
CA LEU A 14 -13.54 21.18 -4.03
C LEU A 14 -12.35 21.84 -4.73
N ALA A 15 -12.59 22.86 -5.55
CA ALA A 15 -11.52 23.62 -6.20
C ALA A 15 -10.61 24.33 -5.18
N VAL A 16 -11.17 24.89 -4.11
CA VAL A 16 -10.39 25.49 -3.01
C VAL A 16 -9.50 24.43 -2.35
N LYS A 17 -10.07 23.29 -1.94
CA LYS A 17 -9.28 22.19 -1.32
C LYS A 17 -8.17 21.68 -2.25
N LYS A 18 -8.45 21.58 -3.55
CA LYS A 18 -7.47 21.19 -4.58
C LYS A 18 -6.30 22.18 -4.63
N ASN A 19 -6.60 23.47 -4.67
CA ASN A 19 -5.58 24.52 -4.74
C ASN A 19 -4.73 24.57 -3.46
N GLU A 20 -5.36 24.41 -2.30
CA GLU A 20 -4.67 24.34 -1.01
C GLU A 20 -3.73 23.14 -0.95
N LEU A 21 -4.19 21.94 -1.34
CA LEU A 21 -3.37 20.74 -1.38
C LEU A 21 -2.20 20.91 -2.38
N SER A 22 -2.45 21.50 -3.54
CA SER A 22 -1.41 21.78 -4.53
C SER A 22 -0.33 22.71 -3.98
N ALA A 23 -0.74 23.82 -3.35
CA ALA A 23 0.18 24.77 -2.75
C ALA A 23 0.95 24.17 -1.58
N TRP A 24 0.34 23.22 -0.86
CA TRP A 24 0.99 22.46 0.20
C TRP A 24 2.04 21.49 -0.35
N PHE A 25 1.74 20.71 -1.40
CA PHE A 25 2.71 19.79 -2.01
C PHE A 25 3.96 20.48 -2.52
N LEU A 26 3.85 21.69 -3.07
CA LEU A 26 5.01 22.47 -3.53
C LEU A 26 6.03 22.82 -2.44
N LYS A 27 5.65 22.69 -1.15
CA LYS A 27 6.52 22.93 0.00
C LYS A 27 7.23 21.66 0.50
N HIS A 28 6.88 20.49 -0.06
CA HIS A 28 7.29 19.18 0.43
C HIS A 28 8.00 18.35 -0.66
N PRO A 29 8.79 17.33 -0.29
CA PRO A 29 9.40 16.41 -1.26
C PRO A 29 8.35 15.63 -2.08
N PRO A 30 8.65 15.23 -3.34
CA PRO A 30 7.72 14.47 -4.19
C PRO A 30 7.24 13.14 -3.58
N GLN A 31 8.05 12.53 -2.72
CA GLN A 31 7.68 11.31 -2.00
C GLN A 31 6.42 11.50 -1.14
N VAL A 32 6.25 12.69 -0.54
CA VAL A 32 5.08 13.01 0.27
C VAL A 32 3.82 12.95 -0.60
N ALA A 33 3.84 13.61 -1.77
CA ALA A 33 2.70 13.59 -2.68
C ALA A 33 2.36 12.18 -3.17
N ALA A 34 3.37 11.38 -3.48
CA ALA A 34 3.15 10.01 -3.91
C ALA A 34 2.61 9.09 -2.80
N VAL A 35 3.05 9.26 -1.54
CA VAL A 35 2.47 8.55 -0.39
C VAL A 35 1.01 8.94 -0.16
N ILE A 36 0.69 10.24 -0.22
CA ILE A 36 -0.69 10.72 -0.08
C ILE A 36 -1.57 10.13 -1.17
N ALA A 37 -1.12 10.19 -2.43
CA ALA A 37 -1.85 9.62 -3.56
C ALA A 37 -2.08 8.11 -3.39
N MET A 38 -1.05 7.36 -3.00
CA MET A 38 -1.15 5.94 -2.75
C MET A 38 -2.16 5.62 -1.64
N ARG A 39 -2.15 6.37 -0.53
CA ARG A 39 -3.11 6.20 0.57
C ARG A 39 -4.52 6.52 0.11
N VAL A 40 -4.73 7.54 -0.73
CA VAL A 40 -6.03 7.78 -1.38
C VAL A 40 -6.45 6.57 -2.23
N GLY A 41 -5.54 6.04 -3.06
CA GLY A 41 -5.77 4.84 -3.87
C GLY A 41 -6.19 3.62 -3.04
N LEU A 42 -5.54 3.39 -1.89
CA LEU A 42 -5.93 2.34 -0.95
C LEU A 42 -7.32 2.57 -0.36
N ARG A 43 -7.69 3.81 -0.04
CA ARG A 43 -9.02 4.13 0.51
C ARG A 43 -10.11 3.85 -0.51
N VAL A 44 -9.88 4.10 -1.79
CA VAL A 44 -10.90 3.86 -2.83
C VAL A 44 -10.95 2.43 -3.37
N LEU A 45 -9.97 1.58 -3.03
CA LEU A 45 -9.87 0.21 -3.52
C LEU A 45 -11.17 -0.61 -3.36
N PRO A 46 -11.92 -0.51 -2.24
CA PRO A 46 -13.17 -1.25 -2.06
C PRO A 46 -14.27 -0.92 -3.10
N PHE A 47 -14.18 0.21 -3.81
CA PHE A 47 -15.18 0.63 -4.80
C PHE A 47 -14.83 0.21 -6.24
N VAL A 48 -13.73 -0.51 -6.45
CA VAL A 48 -13.31 -0.96 -7.79
C VAL A 48 -14.33 -1.88 -8.44
N VAL A 49 -15.05 -2.67 -7.64
CA VAL A 49 -16.14 -3.51 -8.13
C VAL A 49 -17.42 -3.09 -7.45
N PRO A 50 -18.45 -2.67 -8.21
CA PRO A 50 -19.76 -2.43 -7.64
C PRO A 50 -20.33 -3.73 -7.07
N GLU A 51 -21.29 -3.62 -6.15
CA GLU A 51 -21.94 -4.77 -5.52
C GLU A 51 -22.27 -5.87 -6.55
N THR A 52 -21.73 -7.06 -6.33
CA THR A 52 -21.87 -8.16 -7.28
C THR A 52 -23.30 -8.68 -7.25
N VAL A 53 -24.04 -8.49 -8.35
CA VAL A 53 -25.38 -9.04 -8.50
C VAL A 53 -25.28 -10.57 -8.54
N GLY A 54 -25.63 -11.24 -7.44
CA GLY A 54 -25.58 -12.69 -7.30
C GLY A 54 -24.27 -13.26 -6.71
N GLY A 55 -23.40 -12.41 -6.14
CA GLY A 55 -22.24 -12.85 -5.35
C GLY A 55 -21.07 -13.45 -6.13
N ALA A 56 -21.21 -13.69 -7.44
CA ALA A 56 -20.15 -14.24 -8.29
C ALA A 56 -19.45 -13.13 -9.08
N LEU A 57 -18.11 -13.11 -9.03
CA LEU A 57 -17.30 -12.19 -9.83
C LEU A 57 -17.25 -12.64 -11.30
N THR A 58 -17.48 -11.72 -12.22
CA THR A 58 -17.21 -11.92 -13.65
C THR A 58 -15.70 -11.94 -13.91
N MET A 59 -15.27 -12.50 -15.05
CA MET A 59 -13.86 -12.47 -15.45
C MET A 59 -13.31 -11.03 -15.56
N LYS A 60 -14.15 -10.09 -16.03
CA LYS A 60 -13.81 -8.68 -16.15
C LYS A 60 -13.57 -8.03 -14.78
N GLU A 61 -14.43 -8.30 -13.81
CA GLU A 61 -14.28 -7.79 -12.43
C GLU A 61 -13.04 -8.37 -11.75
N ARG A 62 -12.78 -9.67 -11.88
CA ARG A 62 -11.54 -10.28 -11.38
C ARG A 62 -10.30 -9.57 -11.92
N HIS A 63 -10.29 -9.30 -13.23
CA HIS A 63 -9.16 -8.61 -13.86
C HIS A 63 -9.00 -7.18 -13.35
N ARG A 64 -10.10 -6.45 -13.16
CA ARG A 64 -10.10 -5.10 -12.59
C ARG A 64 -9.56 -5.07 -11.17
N ILE A 65 -10.06 -5.95 -10.30
CA ILE A 65 -9.63 -6.07 -8.90
C ILE A 65 -8.13 -6.35 -8.82
N VAL A 66 -7.65 -7.40 -9.50
CA VAL A 66 -6.22 -7.76 -9.43
C VAL A 66 -5.33 -6.65 -10.00
N THR A 67 -5.81 -5.94 -11.01
CA THR A 67 -5.09 -4.81 -11.61
C THR A 67 -4.97 -3.65 -10.62
N ALA A 68 -6.07 -3.30 -9.94
CA ALA A 68 -6.08 -2.28 -8.89
C ALA A 68 -5.13 -2.63 -7.73
N PHE A 69 -5.19 -3.85 -7.21
CA PHE A 69 -4.26 -4.35 -6.20
C PHE A 69 -2.79 -4.21 -6.64
N ARG A 70 -2.50 -4.60 -7.88
CA ARG A 70 -1.13 -4.50 -8.41
C ARG A 70 -0.67 -3.07 -8.56
N TYR A 71 -1.52 -2.16 -9.01
CA TYR A 71 -1.14 -0.75 -9.08
C TYR A 71 -0.73 -0.23 -7.71
N LEU A 72 -1.52 -0.47 -6.67
CA LEU A 72 -1.21 0.02 -5.33
C LEU A 72 0.03 -0.66 -4.73
N ALA A 73 0.20 -1.98 -4.95
CA ALA A 73 1.40 -2.69 -4.53
C ALA A 73 2.65 -2.20 -5.27
N LEU A 74 2.53 -1.86 -6.54
CA LEU A 74 3.60 -1.32 -7.36
C LEU A 74 4.00 0.08 -6.90
N THR A 75 3.02 0.98 -6.70
CA THR A 75 3.21 2.32 -6.15
C THR A 75 3.96 2.28 -4.84
N ARG A 76 3.55 1.36 -3.95
CA ARG A 76 4.21 1.14 -2.67
C ARG A 76 5.67 0.76 -2.85
N LEU A 77 5.92 -0.27 -3.66
CA LEU A 77 7.25 -0.79 -3.89
C LEU A 77 8.17 0.25 -4.55
N SER A 78 7.65 1.09 -5.45
CA SER A 78 8.35 2.25 -6.01
C SER A 78 8.76 3.27 -4.95
N LEU A 79 7.96 3.42 -3.88
CA LEU A 79 8.25 4.35 -2.78
C LEU A 79 9.24 3.76 -1.77
N THR A 80 9.15 2.46 -1.46
CA THR A 80 10.03 1.81 -0.47
C THR A 80 11.37 1.36 -1.05
N SER A 81 11.38 1.04 -2.35
CA SER A 81 12.50 0.40 -3.03
C SER A 81 12.72 1.01 -4.43
N PRO A 82 13.04 2.32 -4.52
CA PRO A 82 13.12 3.05 -5.79
C PRO A 82 14.25 2.60 -6.74
N ASP A 83 15.26 1.87 -6.24
CA ASP A 83 16.46 1.50 -7.01
C ASP A 83 16.36 0.15 -7.75
N TYR A 84 15.21 -0.53 -7.66
CA TYR A 84 15.00 -1.83 -8.32
C TYR A 84 14.49 -1.63 -9.77
N ALA A 85 14.59 -2.66 -10.63
CA ALA A 85 14.03 -2.73 -11.99
C ALA A 85 12.48 -2.58 -12.09
N LEU A 86 11.87 -1.96 -11.08
CA LEU A 86 10.51 -1.45 -11.05
C LEU A 86 10.18 -0.68 -12.31
N TYR A 87 11.05 0.17 -12.85
CA TYR A 87 10.75 0.98 -14.03
C TYR A 87 10.15 0.16 -15.19
N GLU A 88 10.76 -0.97 -15.55
CA GLU A 88 10.24 -1.83 -16.63
C GLU A 88 8.95 -2.54 -16.20
N THR A 89 8.90 -3.08 -14.98
CA THR A 89 7.72 -3.77 -14.45
C THR A 89 6.51 -2.84 -14.40
N CYS A 90 6.72 -1.60 -13.97
CA CYS A 90 5.70 -0.58 -13.89
C CYS A 90 5.22 -0.13 -15.26
N THR A 91 6.13 0.04 -16.21
CA THR A 91 5.77 0.39 -17.60
C THR A 91 4.93 -0.71 -18.20
N VAL A 92 5.34 -1.97 -18.07
CA VAL A 92 4.59 -3.07 -18.66
C VAL A 92 3.23 -3.25 -17.97
N ILE A 93 3.13 -3.16 -16.63
CA ILE A 93 1.84 -3.19 -15.93
C ILE A 93 0.94 -2.01 -16.35
N ASN A 94 1.49 -0.79 -16.44
CA ASN A 94 0.75 0.39 -16.91
C ASN A 94 0.22 0.25 -18.34
N THR A 95 0.96 -0.38 -19.25
CA THR A 95 0.50 -0.60 -20.64
C THR A 95 -0.65 -1.61 -20.76
N VAL A 96 -0.96 -2.36 -19.70
CA VAL A 96 -2.08 -3.31 -19.69
C VAL A 96 -3.37 -2.66 -19.18
N ALA A 97 -3.33 -1.41 -18.71
CA ALA A 97 -4.50 -0.73 -18.17
C ALA A 97 -5.62 -0.70 -19.22
N PRO A 98 -6.77 -1.35 -18.97
CA PRO A 98 -7.94 -1.07 -19.78
C PRO A 98 -8.32 0.40 -19.58
N ARG A 99 -8.67 1.10 -20.66
CA ARG A 99 -9.43 2.36 -20.54
C ARG A 99 -10.75 2.01 -19.87
N THR A 100 -10.93 2.39 -18.61
CA THR A 100 -12.11 1.98 -17.85
C THR A 100 -13.07 3.13 -17.64
N GLY A 101 -14.36 2.78 -17.46
CA GLY A 101 -15.43 3.72 -17.13
C GLY A 101 -15.80 3.73 -15.65
N ASN A 102 -15.02 3.09 -14.75
CA ASN A 102 -15.26 3.14 -13.31
C ASN A 102 -14.35 4.21 -12.66
N ALA A 103 -14.94 5.13 -11.91
CA ALA A 103 -14.23 6.19 -11.20
C ALA A 103 -13.19 5.65 -10.21
N ALA A 104 -13.47 4.56 -9.47
CA ALA A 104 -12.53 4.00 -8.51
C ALA A 104 -11.26 3.45 -9.17
N GLU A 105 -11.41 2.83 -10.35
CA GLU A 105 -10.28 2.36 -11.15
C GLU A 105 -9.44 3.53 -11.67
N ALA A 106 -10.10 4.60 -12.14
CA ALA A 106 -9.42 5.82 -12.57
C ALA A 106 -8.59 6.42 -11.43
N VAL A 107 -9.15 6.50 -10.22
CA VAL A 107 -8.43 6.99 -9.03
C VAL A 107 -7.23 6.13 -8.70
N ILE A 108 -7.34 4.81 -8.77
CA ILE A 108 -6.21 3.92 -8.44
C ILE A 108 -5.09 4.03 -9.47
N HIS A 109 -5.48 4.15 -10.74
CA HIS A 109 -4.53 4.42 -11.81
C HIS A 109 -3.82 5.77 -11.57
N GLU A 110 -4.58 6.83 -11.31
CA GLU A 110 -4.05 8.15 -10.96
C GLU A 110 -3.20 8.13 -9.69
N ALA A 111 -3.59 7.38 -8.66
CA ALA A 111 -2.85 7.22 -7.42
C ALA A 111 -1.48 6.53 -7.63
N SER A 112 -1.37 5.73 -8.70
CA SER A 112 -0.12 5.06 -9.03
C SER A 112 0.87 5.93 -9.82
N ALA A 113 0.35 6.91 -10.56
CA ALA A 113 1.16 7.77 -11.43
C ALA A 113 2.21 8.62 -10.69
N PRO A 114 1.97 9.19 -9.49
CA PRO A 114 2.96 9.95 -8.74
C PRO A 114 4.21 9.15 -8.37
N ALA A 115 4.05 7.91 -7.91
CA ALA A 115 5.20 7.07 -7.58
C ALA A 115 6.02 6.75 -8.84
N MET A 116 5.35 6.60 -9.98
CA MET A 116 6.00 6.41 -11.27
C MET A 116 6.77 7.64 -11.74
N ALA A 117 6.11 8.79 -11.72
CA ALA A 117 6.74 10.06 -12.03
C ALA A 117 7.93 10.32 -11.10
N PHE A 118 7.82 9.97 -9.81
CA PHE A 118 8.91 10.08 -8.84
C PHE A 118 10.12 9.21 -9.22
N VAL A 119 9.92 7.93 -9.53
CA VAL A 119 11.00 7.06 -10.02
C VAL A 119 11.67 7.68 -11.25
N ASN A 120 10.88 8.20 -12.19
CA ASN A 120 11.41 8.84 -13.40
C ASN A 120 12.15 10.16 -13.13
N THR A 121 11.73 10.94 -12.13
CA THR A 121 12.44 12.18 -11.75
C THR A 121 13.86 11.90 -11.26
N ARG A 122 14.10 10.74 -10.60
CA ARG A 122 15.45 10.32 -10.20
C ARG A 122 16.37 10.01 -11.38
N HIS A 123 15.79 9.58 -12.49
CA HIS A 123 16.51 9.31 -13.73
C HIS A 123 16.68 10.57 -14.61
N GLY A 124 16.13 11.72 -14.18
CA GLY A 124 16.19 12.98 -14.93
C GLY A 124 15.17 13.09 -16.07
N ASP A 125 14.27 12.12 -16.19
CA ASP A 125 13.36 11.99 -17.35
C ASP A 125 12.04 12.75 -17.19
N VAL A 126 11.66 13.10 -15.95
CA VAL A 126 10.35 13.70 -15.63
C VAL A 126 10.51 14.86 -14.67
N ARG A 127 9.69 15.90 -14.85
CA ARG A 127 9.65 17.08 -13.98
C ARG A 127 8.84 16.79 -12.71
N VAL A 128 9.30 17.30 -11.56
CA VAL A 128 8.72 17.07 -10.22
C VAL A 128 7.27 17.57 -10.11
N ASP A 129 6.89 18.58 -10.88
CA ASP A 129 5.51 19.11 -10.94
C ASP A 129 4.48 18.08 -11.41
N ILE A 130 4.89 17.09 -12.24
CA ILE A 130 4.02 16.00 -12.69
C ILE A 130 3.59 15.10 -11.51
N VAL A 131 4.52 14.81 -10.58
CA VAL A 131 4.21 14.00 -9.37
C VAL A 131 3.10 14.65 -8.55
N PHE A 132 3.17 15.97 -8.39
CA PHE A 132 2.18 16.74 -7.64
C PHE A 132 0.83 16.79 -8.35
N LEU A 133 0.84 17.05 -9.67
CA LEU A 133 -0.38 17.09 -10.46
C LEU A 133 -1.14 15.76 -10.40
N ASP A 134 -0.43 14.64 -10.57
CA ASP A 134 -1.03 13.31 -10.53
C ASP A 134 -1.60 12.97 -9.15
N ALA A 135 -0.92 13.38 -8.07
CA ALA A 135 -1.40 13.15 -6.71
C ALA A 135 -2.70 13.93 -6.42
N ILE A 136 -2.78 15.16 -6.94
CA ILE A 136 -3.97 15.99 -6.85
C ILE A 136 -5.12 15.39 -7.65
N ASN A 137 -4.84 14.85 -8.84
CA ASN A 137 -5.86 14.19 -9.67
C ASN A 137 -6.45 12.99 -8.93
N ALA A 138 -5.60 12.12 -8.35
CA ALA A 138 -6.06 10.99 -7.55
C ALA A 138 -6.98 11.42 -6.39
N ALA A 139 -6.59 12.46 -5.64
CA ALA A 139 -7.42 13.03 -4.56
C ALA A 139 -8.75 13.60 -5.06
N SER A 140 -8.73 14.28 -6.22
CA SER A 140 -9.90 14.90 -6.81
C SER A 140 -10.88 13.84 -7.33
N SER A 141 -10.39 12.86 -8.08
CA SER A 141 -11.19 11.78 -8.65
C SER A 141 -11.82 10.90 -7.57
N ALA A 142 -11.20 10.78 -6.39
CA ALA A 142 -11.80 10.04 -5.29
C ALA A 142 -13.11 10.68 -4.78
N THR A 143 -13.32 11.99 -5.01
CA THR A 143 -14.54 12.68 -4.59
C THR A 143 -15.76 12.41 -5.47
N VAL A 144 -15.57 11.86 -6.66
CA VAL A 144 -16.66 11.52 -7.58
C VAL A 144 -17.21 10.11 -7.34
N ILE A 145 -16.57 9.33 -6.45
CA ILE A 145 -17.07 8.02 -6.04
C ILE A 145 -18.25 8.26 -5.10
N ASP A 146 -19.45 8.01 -5.60
CA ASP A 146 -20.68 8.20 -4.85
C ASP A 146 -20.68 7.34 -3.58
N GLY A 147 -21.23 7.88 -2.50
CA GLY A 147 -21.26 7.22 -1.20
C GLY A 147 -19.93 7.20 -0.44
N ALA A 148 -18.76 7.16 -1.09
CA ALA A 148 -17.46 7.03 -0.40
C ALA A 148 -17.22 8.12 0.65
N GLY A 149 -17.92 9.26 0.58
CA GLY A 149 -17.60 10.41 1.41
C GLY A 149 -16.28 11.02 0.96
N LEU A 150 -15.95 12.18 1.52
CA LEU A 150 -14.77 12.91 1.07
C LEU A 150 -13.52 12.33 1.75
N PRO A 151 -12.54 11.77 1.01
CA PRO A 151 -11.26 11.35 1.60
C PRO A 151 -10.44 12.54 2.14
N TRP A 152 -10.93 13.77 1.95
CA TRP A 152 -10.28 15.01 2.34
C TRP A 152 -9.98 15.11 3.83
N ASP A 153 -10.79 14.51 4.70
CA ASP A 153 -10.52 14.56 6.14
C ASP A 153 -9.32 13.68 6.49
N GLU A 154 -9.21 12.48 5.89
CA GLU A 154 -8.03 11.64 6.05
C GLU A 154 -6.80 12.23 5.33
N ILE A 155 -6.97 12.88 4.18
CA ILE A 155 -5.88 13.63 3.52
C ILE A 155 -5.40 14.76 4.43
N ALA A 156 -6.30 15.50 5.08
CA ALA A 156 -5.94 16.55 6.02
C ALA A 156 -5.13 16.00 7.19
N ARG A 157 -5.54 14.85 7.76
CA ARG A 157 -4.77 14.21 8.84
C ARG A 157 -3.43 13.67 8.38
N ASP A 158 -3.36 13.08 7.19
CA ASP A 158 -2.09 12.66 6.60
C ASP A 158 -1.16 13.88 6.40
N ARG A 159 -1.69 15.08 6.07
CA ARG A 159 -0.92 16.33 6.00
C ARG A 159 -0.47 16.80 7.37
N ASP A 160 -1.37 16.83 8.36
CA ASP A 160 -1.06 17.23 9.73
C ASP A 160 0.06 16.35 10.32
N TYR A 161 0.04 15.05 10.00
CA TYR A 161 1.10 14.12 10.38
C TYR A 161 2.47 14.54 9.81
N ILE A 162 2.53 14.96 8.54
CA ILE A 162 3.77 15.44 7.90
C ILE A 162 4.18 16.82 8.42
N ASP A 163 3.23 17.74 8.60
CA ASP A 163 3.49 19.09 9.11
C ASP A 163 3.98 19.06 10.57
N ALA A 164 3.63 18.03 11.34
CA ALA A 164 4.21 17.74 12.66
C ALA A 164 5.67 17.22 12.60
N GLY A 165 6.28 17.15 11.41
CA GLY A 165 7.68 16.76 11.21
C GLY A 165 7.91 15.25 11.11
N ASN A 166 6.85 14.44 11.04
CA ASN A 166 7.00 13.00 10.91
C ASN A 166 7.41 12.57 9.50
N ASN A 167 8.05 11.40 9.41
CA ASN A 167 8.56 10.88 8.15
C ASN A 167 7.44 10.28 7.27
N TRP A 168 7.44 10.61 5.97
CA TRP A 168 6.52 10.05 4.98
C TRP A 168 6.58 8.52 4.87
N PHE A 169 7.75 7.93 5.09
CA PHE A 169 7.95 6.49 5.07
C PHE A 169 7.24 5.82 6.25
N THR A 170 7.21 6.48 7.40
CA THR A 170 6.42 6.03 8.55
C THR A 170 4.92 6.17 8.25
N LEU A 171 4.48 7.27 7.64
CA LEU A 171 3.09 7.48 7.21
C LEU A 171 2.60 6.37 6.26
N LEU A 172 3.45 5.90 5.36
CA LEU A 172 3.17 4.78 4.46
C LEU A 172 2.84 3.46 5.20
N ASN A 173 3.23 3.36 6.47
CA ASN A 173 2.97 2.23 7.37
C ASN A 173 2.07 2.62 8.55
N GLN A 174 1.37 3.75 8.49
CA GLN A 174 0.34 4.08 9.48
C GLN A 174 -1.01 3.49 9.06
N ASN A 175 -1.90 3.29 10.03
CA ASN A 175 -3.29 2.91 9.79
C ASN A 175 -3.89 3.80 8.69
N LEU A 176 -4.66 3.19 7.79
CA LEU A 176 -5.19 3.92 6.64
C LEU A 176 -6.26 4.93 7.07
N TRP A 177 -6.96 4.64 8.16
CA TRP A 177 -8.00 5.45 8.77
C TRP A 177 -7.55 5.89 10.16
N SER A 178 -7.66 7.17 10.43
CA SER A 178 -7.29 7.75 11.73
C SER A 178 -8.27 7.39 12.84
N GLY A 179 -7.80 7.38 14.09
CA GLY A 179 -8.65 7.29 15.28
C GLY A 179 -9.24 5.90 15.54
N THR A 180 -8.68 4.87 14.92
CA THR A 180 -9.26 3.53 14.95
C THR A 180 -8.20 2.45 15.17
N ASP A 181 -8.37 1.69 16.24
CA ASP A 181 -7.56 0.51 16.54
C ASP A 181 -8.11 -0.69 15.78
N GLY A 182 -7.53 -0.98 14.62
CA GLY A 182 -7.81 -2.20 13.87
C GLY A 182 -8.59 -2.01 12.57
N VAL A 183 -8.84 -3.15 11.94
CA VAL A 183 -9.12 -3.19 10.50
C VAL A 183 -10.59 -3.02 10.14
N ASP A 184 -11.49 -3.33 11.08
CA ASP A 184 -12.95 -3.25 10.87
C ASP A 184 -13.53 -1.87 11.18
N ASN A 185 -12.68 -0.84 11.21
CA ASN A 185 -13.05 0.50 11.64
C ASN A 185 -12.99 1.55 10.52
N ALA A 186 -12.84 1.13 9.26
CA ALA A 186 -13.04 2.06 8.16
C ALA A 186 -14.43 2.72 8.27
N PRO A 187 -14.57 4.02 7.96
CA PRO A 187 -15.86 4.70 8.03
C PRO A 187 -16.81 4.11 6.97
N GLU A 188 -18.11 4.12 7.24
CA GLU A 188 -19.08 3.77 6.20
C GLU A 188 -19.03 4.81 5.06
N PRO A 189 -19.21 4.36 3.79
CA PRO A 189 -19.51 3.00 3.35
C PRO A 189 -18.26 2.14 3.05
N HIS A 190 -17.05 2.66 3.26
CA HIS A 190 -15.81 1.96 2.90
C HIS A 190 -15.72 0.57 3.54
N ARG A 191 -16.12 0.45 4.79
CA ARG A 191 -16.15 -0.82 5.51
C ARG A 191 -17.12 -1.81 4.88
N ALA A 192 -18.37 -1.42 4.63
CA ALA A 192 -19.35 -2.29 3.97
C ALA A 192 -18.86 -2.74 2.58
N CYS A 193 -18.35 -1.80 1.76
CA CYS A 193 -17.79 -2.12 0.46
C CYS A 193 -16.58 -3.07 0.55
N TRP A 194 -15.70 -2.86 1.54
CA TRP A 194 -14.54 -3.73 1.75
C TRP A 194 -14.98 -5.15 2.13
N HIS A 195 -15.88 -5.30 3.10
CA HIS A 195 -16.38 -6.62 3.50
C HIS A 195 -17.10 -7.33 2.36
N SER A 196 -17.90 -6.60 1.57
CA SER A 196 -18.57 -7.13 0.39
C SER A 196 -17.56 -7.64 -0.65
N MET A 197 -16.58 -6.80 -1.03
CA MET A 197 -15.55 -7.18 -1.98
C MET A 197 -14.72 -8.38 -1.47
N ARG A 198 -14.30 -8.36 -0.20
CA ARG A 198 -13.54 -9.44 0.43
C ARG A 198 -14.34 -10.75 0.43
N SER A 199 -15.60 -10.71 0.84
CA SER A 199 -16.47 -11.90 0.85
C SER A 199 -16.64 -12.50 -0.55
N ALA A 200 -16.85 -11.67 -1.57
CA ALA A 200 -16.93 -12.12 -2.95
C ALA A 200 -15.62 -12.76 -3.44
N LEU A 201 -14.47 -12.19 -3.06
CA LEU A 201 -13.15 -12.72 -3.42
C LEU A 201 -12.84 -14.05 -2.71
N ASP A 202 -13.09 -14.12 -1.40
CA ASP A 202 -12.89 -15.33 -0.59
C ASP A 202 -13.78 -16.49 -1.06
N SER A 203 -14.99 -16.19 -1.54
CA SER A 203 -15.91 -17.17 -2.11
C SER A 203 -15.55 -17.60 -3.54
N ASP A 204 -14.86 -16.74 -4.29
CA ASP A 204 -14.52 -16.99 -5.70
C ASP A 204 -13.38 -17.99 -5.86
N ASP A 205 -12.28 -17.82 -5.11
CA ASP A 205 -11.10 -18.67 -5.16
C ASP A 205 -10.23 -18.42 -3.91
N PRO A 206 -9.79 -19.46 -3.17
CA PRO A 206 -8.93 -19.29 -1.98
C PRO A 206 -7.64 -18.53 -2.26
N SER A 207 -7.20 -18.48 -3.51
CA SER A 207 -6.00 -17.76 -3.94
C SER A 207 -6.08 -16.25 -3.83
N TRP A 208 -7.29 -15.67 -3.74
CA TRP A 208 -7.47 -14.25 -3.48
C TRP A 208 -7.00 -13.82 -2.09
N LYS A 209 -6.90 -14.76 -1.14
CA LYS A 209 -6.51 -14.49 0.24
C LYS A 209 -5.21 -13.68 0.36
N ILE A 210 -4.26 -13.87 -0.56
CA ILE A 210 -3.02 -13.09 -0.54
C ILE A 210 -3.26 -11.58 -0.71
N TRP A 211 -4.19 -11.19 -1.58
CA TRP A 211 -4.48 -9.79 -1.85
C TRP A 211 -5.34 -9.20 -0.75
N THR A 212 -6.29 -9.98 -0.23
CA THR A 212 -7.13 -9.53 0.87
C THR A 212 -6.33 -9.36 2.16
N ASP A 213 -5.43 -10.30 2.48
CA ASP A 213 -4.54 -10.19 3.63
C ASP A 213 -3.58 -9.00 3.44
N TRP A 214 -3.02 -8.81 2.24
CA TRP A 214 -2.16 -7.66 1.95
C TRP A 214 -2.88 -6.33 2.18
N TYR A 215 -4.14 -6.19 1.76
CA TYR A 215 -4.88 -4.95 2.00
C TYR A 215 -5.30 -4.79 3.45
N GLN A 216 -5.67 -5.88 4.13
CA GLN A 216 -5.94 -5.89 5.56
C GLN A 216 -4.71 -5.39 6.35
N ASP A 217 -3.50 -5.84 5.99
CA ASP A 217 -2.26 -5.35 6.56
C ASP A 217 -2.08 -3.83 6.32
N ARG A 218 -2.45 -3.33 5.13
CA ARG A 218 -2.37 -1.89 4.83
C ARG A 218 -3.39 -1.05 5.60
N LEU A 219 -4.60 -1.57 5.79
CA LEU A 219 -5.60 -0.93 6.65
C LEU A 219 -5.08 -0.80 8.09
N ALA A 220 -4.43 -1.87 8.58
CA ALA A 220 -3.86 -1.97 9.92
C ALA A 220 -2.54 -1.23 10.13
N GLY A 221 -1.96 -0.60 9.10
CA GLY A 221 -0.61 -0.04 9.19
C GLY A 221 0.49 -1.09 9.42
N VAL A 222 0.23 -2.37 9.16
CA VAL A 222 1.24 -3.41 9.33
C VAL A 222 2.28 -3.25 8.22
N PRO A 223 3.57 -3.13 8.54
CA PRO A 223 4.62 -3.05 7.52
C PRO A 223 4.69 -4.38 6.74
N PRO A 224 5.17 -4.35 5.48
CA PRO A 224 5.23 -5.54 4.66
C PRO A 224 6.27 -6.49 5.23
N GLN A 225 5.97 -7.79 5.17
CA GLN A 225 6.90 -8.84 5.58
C GLN A 225 8.26 -8.72 4.86
N SER A 226 8.25 -8.40 3.57
CA SER A 226 9.43 -7.96 2.82
C SER A 226 9.05 -7.35 1.47
N ASP A 227 9.92 -6.49 0.95
CA ASP A 227 9.83 -6.00 -0.43
C ASP A 227 9.88 -7.14 -1.46
N LYS A 228 10.54 -8.26 -1.14
CA LYS A 228 10.59 -9.45 -2.00
C LYS A 228 9.22 -10.06 -2.24
N ILE A 229 8.38 -10.08 -1.20
CA ILE A 229 7.02 -10.61 -1.29
C ILE A 229 6.14 -9.65 -2.09
N GLU A 230 6.26 -8.34 -1.88
CA GLU A 230 5.55 -7.35 -2.71
C GLU A 230 5.95 -7.43 -4.18
N TYR A 231 7.25 -7.57 -4.45
CA TYR A 231 7.79 -7.78 -5.78
C TYR A 231 7.21 -9.03 -6.45
N PHE A 232 7.17 -10.14 -5.72
CA PHE A 232 6.65 -11.38 -6.26
C PHE A 232 5.16 -11.26 -6.57
N ARG A 233 4.34 -10.69 -5.67
CA ARG A 233 2.90 -10.39 -5.87
C ARG A 233 2.61 -9.73 -7.22
N LEU A 234 3.51 -8.87 -7.67
CA LEU A 234 3.40 -8.17 -8.95
C LEU A 234 3.76 -9.03 -10.17
N THR A 235 4.75 -9.93 -10.03
CA THR A 235 5.47 -10.52 -11.17
C THR A 235 5.22 -12.01 -11.37
N LEU A 236 4.88 -12.78 -10.32
CA LEU A 236 4.88 -14.26 -10.34
C LEU A 236 6.19 -14.90 -10.82
N ILE A 237 7.32 -14.20 -10.72
CA ILE A 237 8.61 -14.72 -11.18
C ILE A 237 9.43 -15.17 -9.97
N PRO A 238 9.74 -16.48 -9.86
CA PRO A 238 10.59 -16.99 -8.79
C PRO A 238 11.93 -16.23 -8.75
N ASN A 239 12.36 -15.84 -7.56
CA ASN A 239 13.56 -15.00 -7.35
C ASN A 239 13.54 -13.68 -8.15
N GLY A 240 12.35 -13.17 -8.49
CA GLY A 240 12.19 -11.96 -9.28
C GLY A 240 12.94 -10.76 -8.69
N HIS A 241 12.99 -10.64 -7.36
CA HIS A 241 13.75 -9.59 -6.68
C HIS A 241 15.27 -9.66 -6.90
N VAL A 242 15.85 -10.85 -7.09
CA VAL A 242 17.28 -11.02 -7.41
C VAL A 242 17.51 -10.61 -8.86
N LYS A 243 16.66 -11.11 -9.77
CA LYS A 243 16.72 -10.78 -11.20
C LYS A 243 16.52 -9.27 -11.44
N ALA A 244 15.65 -8.63 -10.66
CA ALA A 244 15.40 -7.19 -10.72
C ALA A 244 16.58 -6.31 -10.32
N ARG A 245 17.59 -6.88 -9.66
CA ARG A 245 18.84 -6.18 -9.30
C ARG A 245 19.89 -6.27 -10.40
N ASP A 246 19.68 -7.12 -11.40
CA ASP A 246 20.54 -7.17 -12.57
C ASP A 246 20.23 -5.98 -13.50
N THR A 247 21.01 -4.91 -13.32
CA THR A 247 20.90 -3.69 -14.12
C THR A 247 21.64 -3.78 -15.46
N SER A 248 22.15 -4.96 -15.84
CA SER A 248 22.72 -5.16 -17.18
C SER A 248 21.63 -5.06 -18.26
N LYS A 249 22.04 -4.81 -19.50
CA LYS A 249 21.10 -4.74 -20.63
C LYS A 249 20.47 -6.11 -20.88
N GLU A 250 21.25 -7.16 -20.73
CA GLU A 250 20.87 -8.56 -20.92
C GLU A 250 19.90 -9.01 -19.82
N GLY A 251 20.19 -8.67 -18.57
CA GLY A 251 19.30 -8.91 -17.42
C GLY A 251 17.93 -8.25 -17.62
N ARG A 252 17.91 -6.98 -18.01
CA ARG A 252 16.67 -6.25 -18.36
C ARG A 252 15.89 -6.90 -19.50
N LEU A 253 16.55 -7.31 -20.59
CA LEU A 253 15.88 -7.95 -21.73
C LEU A 253 15.27 -9.32 -21.36
N LEU A 254 16.01 -10.15 -20.64
CA LEU A 254 15.51 -11.44 -20.14
C LEU A 254 14.32 -11.20 -19.20
N TRP A 255 14.46 -10.24 -18.30
CA TRP A 255 13.44 -9.85 -17.35
C TRP A 255 12.15 -9.41 -18.03
N LYS A 256 12.25 -8.50 -18.99
CA LYS A 256 11.13 -8.02 -19.80
C LYS A 256 10.40 -9.18 -20.49
N LYS A 257 11.15 -10.11 -21.11
CA LYS A 257 10.58 -11.29 -21.77
C LYS A 257 9.81 -12.19 -20.79
N GLU A 258 10.39 -12.50 -19.64
CA GLU A 258 9.73 -13.31 -18.61
C GLU A 258 8.46 -12.63 -18.09
N ILE A 259 8.51 -11.32 -17.84
CA ILE A 259 7.34 -10.53 -17.46
C ILE A 259 6.27 -10.59 -18.55
N GLU A 260 6.63 -10.38 -19.82
CA GLU A 260 5.67 -10.41 -20.95
C GLU A 260 5.00 -11.78 -21.08
N GLU A 261 5.76 -12.87 -20.91
CA GLU A 261 5.22 -14.24 -20.90
C GLU A 261 4.27 -14.47 -19.73
N LYS A 262 4.61 -14.01 -18.52
CA LYS A 262 3.74 -14.12 -17.33
C LYS A 262 2.57 -13.14 -17.39
N LEU A 263 2.68 -12.01 -18.08
CA LEU A 263 1.55 -11.10 -18.31
C LEU A 263 0.50 -11.66 -19.23
N LYS A 264 0.88 -12.48 -20.20
CA LYS A 264 -0.11 -13.26 -20.96
C LYS A 264 -0.92 -14.16 -20.03
N LEU A 265 -0.29 -14.76 -19.02
CA LEU A 265 -1.01 -15.52 -17.99
C LEU A 265 -1.98 -14.64 -17.21
N PHE A 266 -1.54 -13.46 -16.78
CA PHE A 266 -2.37 -12.51 -16.02
C PHE A 266 -3.57 -11.96 -16.79
N ARG A 267 -3.40 -11.70 -18.09
CA ARG A 267 -4.49 -11.24 -18.96
C ARG A 267 -5.55 -12.32 -19.17
N ASN A 268 -5.13 -13.57 -19.24
CA ASN A 268 -6.00 -14.68 -19.63
C ASN A 268 -6.62 -15.43 -18.44
N ASP A 269 -5.97 -15.45 -17.28
CA ASP A 269 -6.44 -16.23 -16.13
C ASP A 269 -5.91 -15.71 -14.77
N ALA A 270 -6.64 -14.77 -14.16
CA ALA A 270 -6.31 -14.19 -12.86
C ALA A 270 -6.28 -15.24 -11.74
N ARG A 271 -7.12 -16.28 -11.80
CA ARG A 271 -7.16 -17.35 -10.79
C ARG A 271 -5.89 -18.20 -10.85
N LYS A 272 -5.46 -18.61 -12.04
CA LYS A 272 -4.21 -19.36 -12.21
C LYS A 272 -3.02 -18.56 -11.71
N ALA A 273 -2.99 -17.26 -11.98
CA ALA A 273 -1.98 -16.36 -11.46
C ALA A 273 -1.94 -16.34 -9.92
N ASN A 274 -3.09 -16.15 -9.26
CA ASN A 274 -3.17 -16.14 -7.80
C ASN A 274 -2.83 -17.51 -7.18
N ARG A 275 -3.16 -18.63 -7.84
CA ARG A 275 -2.78 -19.97 -7.35
C ARG A 275 -1.28 -20.20 -7.38
N LEU A 276 -0.60 -19.79 -8.45
CA LEU A 276 0.86 -19.83 -8.54
C LEU A 276 1.50 -18.97 -7.44
N MET A 277 0.91 -17.81 -7.16
CA MET A 277 1.33 -16.91 -6.09
C MET A 277 1.32 -17.62 -4.72
N GLN A 278 0.21 -18.27 -4.38
CA GLN A 278 0.08 -18.97 -3.10
C GLN A 278 1.02 -20.17 -2.97
N THR A 279 1.23 -20.93 -4.04
CA THR A 279 2.18 -22.05 -4.01
C THR A 279 3.58 -21.56 -3.63
N PHE A 280 4.04 -20.47 -4.24
CA PHE A 280 5.33 -19.90 -3.91
C PHE A 280 5.41 -19.36 -2.48
N LEU A 281 4.36 -18.68 -1.98
CA LEU A 281 4.38 -18.22 -0.58
C LEU A 281 4.47 -19.39 0.41
N ARG A 282 3.83 -20.53 0.10
CA ARG A 282 3.96 -21.75 0.91
C ARG A 282 5.37 -22.32 0.84
N GLU A 283 6.00 -22.29 -0.33
CA GLU A 283 7.41 -22.71 -0.49
C GLU A 283 8.34 -21.82 0.36
N ILE A 284 8.22 -20.49 0.29
CA ILE A 284 9.01 -19.57 1.13
C ILE A 284 8.79 -19.86 2.62
N ALA A 285 7.54 -20.01 3.05
CA ALA A 285 7.23 -20.27 4.46
C ALA A 285 7.81 -21.62 4.92
N SER A 286 7.79 -22.63 4.03
CA SER A 286 8.42 -23.93 4.29
C SER A 286 9.94 -23.80 4.39
N ASP A 287 10.58 -23.05 3.49
CA ASP A 287 12.02 -22.83 3.50
C ASP A 287 12.45 -22.09 4.77
N GLN A 288 11.71 -21.05 5.18
CA GLN A 288 11.98 -20.31 6.43
C GLN A 288 11.91 -21.23 7.66
N ASN A 289 10.88 -22.09 7.74
CA ASN A 289 10.76 -23.05 8.84
C ASN A 289 11.86 -24.14 8.81
N SER A 290 12.40 -24.47 7.63
CA SER A 290 13.50 -25.43 7.49
C SER A 290 14.84 -24.89 7.99
N PHE A 291 15.07 -23.58 7.86
CA PHE A 291 16.25 -22.91 8.42
C PHE A 291 16.22 -22.86 9.94
N ASP A 292 15.04 -22.69 10.55
CA ASP A 292 14.89 -22.67 12.02
C ASP A 292 14.98 -24.06 12.67
N THR A 293 14.97 -25.14 11.87
CA THR A 293 14.99 -26.53 12.37
C THR A 293 16.25 -27.30 12.00
N ASP A 294 17.27 -26.69 11.38
CA ASP A 294 18.54 -27.37 11.09
C ASP A 294 19.26 -27.71 12.42
N PRO A 295 19.33 -29.01 12.81
CA PRO A 295 19.95 -29.42 14.07
C PRO A 295 21.47 -29.20 14.09
N ARG A 296 22.07 -28.75 12.98
CA ARG A 296 23.50 -28.42 12.88
C ARG A 296 23.82 -26.98 13.27
N ILE A 297 22.82 -26.11 13.37
CA ILE A 297 23.01 -24.78 13.95
C ILE A 297 22.83 -24.96 15.46
N PRO A 298 23.91 -24.92 16.27
CA PRO A 298 23.78 -25.05 17.72
C PRO A 298 22.84 -23.94 18.21
N ALA A 299 21.88 -24.33 19.05
CA ALA A 299 20.98 -23.38 19.70
C ALA A 299 21.81 -22.21 20.24
N PRO A 300 21.36 -20.95 20.07
CA PRO A 300 22.09 -19.81 20.58
C PRO A 300 22.40 -20.06 22.05
N SER A 301 23.69 -20.07 22.38
CA SER A 301 24.19 -20.31 23.73
C SER A 301 23.35 -19.46 24.67
N ALA A 302 22.78 -20.08 25.71
CA ALA A 302 22.04 -19.35 26.73
C ALA A 302 22.87 -18.13 27.14
N PRO A 303 22.26 -16.93 27.22
CA PRO A 303 23.00 -15.73 27.59
C PRO A 303 23.79 -16.04 28.85
N GLU A 304 25.12 -15.89 28.77
CA GLU A 304 25.98 -16.16 29.91
C GLU A 304 25.41 -15.38 31.11
N PRO A 305 25.20 -16.04 32.26
CA PRO A 305 24.73 -15.34 33.44
C PRO A 305 25.69 -14.19 33.70
N PRO A 306 25.17 -12.98 34.03
CA PRO A 306 26.01 -11.82 34.25
C PRO A 306 27.15 -12.20 35.18
N SER A 307 28.38 -12.06 34.71
CA SER A 307 29.56 -12.31 35.51
C SER A 307 29.54 -11.32 36.66
N HIS A 308 29.12 -11.82 37.83
CA HIS A 308 29.25 -11.08 39.07
C HIS A 308 30.73 -10.88 39.35
N THR A 309 31.27 -9.73 38.96
CA THR A 309 32.50 -9.18 39.52
C THR A 309 32.20 -8.73 40.95
N PRO A 310 32.72 -9.39 42.00
CA PRO A 310 32.58 -8.92 43.35
C PRO A 310 33.70 -7.91 43.60
N GLY A 311 33.34 -6.64 43.72
CA GLY A 311 34.25 -5.64 44.27
C GLY A 311 34.12 -4.27 43.62
N GLU A 312 33.20 -3.46 44.12
CA GLU A 312 33.51 -2.08 44.47
C GLU A 312 32.40 -1.52 45.36
N THR A 313 32.63 -1.58 46.67
CA THR A 313 31.96 -0.74 47.65
C THR A 313 32.24 0.73 47.34
N ARG A 314 31.23 1.45 46.86
CA ARG A 314 31.21 2.91 46.95
C ARG A 314 29.92 3.38 47.61
N ALA A 315 30.13 4.01 48.75
CA ALA A 315 29.14 4.62 49.60
C ALA A 315 28.51 5.86 48.96
N GLY A 316 27.24 6.08 49.28
CA GLY A 316 26.59 7.38 49.32
C GLY A 316 25.85 7.78 48.04
N TRP A 317 24.52 7.85 48.10
CA TRP A 317 23.81 9.09 48.40
C TRP A 317 22.29 8.86 48.33
N ALA A 318 21.58 9.53 49.22
CA ALA A 318 20.15 9.39 49.48
C ALA A 318 19.31 10.43 48.73
N GLY A 319 18.01 10.12 48.58
CA GLY A 319 16.93 11.02 48.16
C GLY A 319 16.31 10.57 46.84
N GLY A 320 15.06 10.10 46.73
CA GLY A 320 13.88 10.18 47.58
C GLY A 320 12.74 10.80 46.76
N PHE A 321 11.72 10.02 46.35
CA PHE A 321 10.40 10.47 45.86
C PHE A 321 9.47 9.24 45.70
N LEU A 322 8.63 8.93 46.71
CA LEU A 322 7.16 9.16 46.81
C LEU A 322 6.30 8.56 45.67
N ARG A 323 5.61 7.44 45.93
CA ARG A 323 4.17 7.26 46.31
C ARG A 323 3.19 7.32 45.12
N LYS A 324 2.58 6.17 44.78
CA LYS A 324 1.21 5.71 45.13
C LYS A 324 0.09 6.49 44.43
N TYR A 325 -0.60 5.83 43.51
CA TYR A 325 -2.02 6.07 43.23
C TYR A 325 -2.77 4.73 43.17
N PHE A 326 -3.37 4.39 44.31
CA PHE A 326 -4.63 3.66 44.36
C PHE A 326 -5.71 4.73 44.60
N GLY A 327 -6.76 4.70 43.79
CA GLY A 327 -7.97 5.49 44.00
C GLY A 327 -9.18 4.64 43.60
N LYS A 328 -9.77 3.98 44.60
CA LYS A 328 -11.20 3.70 44.63
C LYS A 328 -11.88 4.98 45.11
N ASP A 329 -13.06 5.29 44.60
CA ASP A 329 -14.17 5.84 45.40
C ASP A 329 -15.50 5.59 44.71
N ASP A 330 -16.49 5.40 45.57
CA ASP A 330 -17.86 4.94 45.37
C ASP A 330 -18.78 5.99 44.73
N HIS A 331 -19.79 5.51 43.99
CA HIS A 331 -21.18 5.97 44.05
C HIS A 331 -22.14 4.88 43.59
#